data_AF-A0A353Q006-F1
#
_entry.id   AF-A0A353Q006-F1
#
_cell.length_a   1.000
_cell.length_b   1.000
_cell.length_c   1.000
_cell.angle_alpha   90.00
_cell.angle_beta   90.00
_cell.angle_gamma   90.00
#
_symmetry.space_group_name_H-M   'P 1'
#
loop_
_entity.id
_entity.type
_entity.pdbx_description
1 polymer ?
#
loop_
_entity_poly.entity_id
_entity_poly.type
_entity_poly.pdbx_seq_one_letter_code
_entity_poly.pdbx_strand_id
1 'polypeptide(L)'
;MKKFSKSLIFKLFVAIALGLVIGLFASEPVINVINTIKYVLGQIIFFAVPLIIIGFIAPSIAQLKSNASKLLGYALLASYLSSIGAAFMSTFAGYAIIPKLNIVNNTEGLKKLPEIIFKLEIPPIMPVMSALFFSIFVGLATAWTGSELTEKLLVEFQNIVLEIVNKVIIPIIPLFTASTFATLAYQGSITTLLPVFIKAIVIVLIGHFIWIAVL
;
A
#
# COMPACT_ATOMS: atom_id res chain seq x y z
N MET A 1 -22.14 2.77 19.07
CA MET A 1 -21.45 1.45 18.91
C MET A 1 -21.58 0.85 17.50
N LYS A 2 -22.74 0.87 16.81
CA LYS A 2 -22.92 0.29 15.45
C LYS A 2 -22.11 0.94 14.29
N LYS A 3 -21.59 2.16 14.44
CA LYS A 3 -20.75 2.83 13.43
C LYS A 3 -19.28 2.39 13.46
N PHE A 4 -18.75 2.09 14.65
CA PHE A 4 -17.34 1.70 14.80
C PHE A 4 -17.09 0.28 14.26
N SER A 5 -18.01 -0.66 14.48
CA SER A 5 -17.90 -2.02 13.93
C SER A 5 -18.01 -2.11 12.41
N LYS A 6 -18.51 -1.06 11.74
CA LYS A 6 -18.53 -0.95 10.27
C LYS A 6 -17.29 -0.28 9.69
N SER A 7 -16.44 0.32 10.52
CA SER A 7 -15.22 1.00 10.07
C SER A 7 -14.25 0.02 9.44
N LEU A 8 -13.59 0.44 8.36
CA LEU A 8 -12.51 -0.33 7.74
C LEU A 8 -11.41 -0.64 8.76
N ILE A 9 -11.05 0.34 9.61
CA ILE A 9 -10.08 0.13 10.70
C ILE A 9 -10.47 -1.05 11.59
N PHE A 10 -11.74 -1.13 12.01
CA PHE A 10 -12.20 -2.21 12.87
C PHE A 10 -12.17 -3.55 12.15
N LYS A 11 -12.62 -3.58 10.89
CA LYS A 11 -12.56 -4.78 10.04
C LYS A 11 -11.12 -5.28 9.87
N LEU A 12 -10.15 -4.37 9.73
CA LEU A 12 -8.74 -4.73 9.64
C LEU A 12 -8.22 -5.34 10.94
N PHE A 13 -8.52 -4.75 12.10
CA PHE A 13 -8.14 -5.33 13.39
C PHE A 13 -8.73 -6.74 13.59
N VAL A 14 -10.02 -6.91 13.27
CA VAL A 14 -10.68 -8.22 13.34
C VAL A 14 -10.06 -9.21 12.36
N ALA A 15 -9.79 -8.78 11.12
CA ALA A 15 -9.13 -9.61 10.12
C ALA A 15 -7.73 -10.05 10.55
N ILE A 16 -6.94 -9.16 11.14
CA ILE A 16 -5.62 -9.47 11.69
C ILE A 16 -5.76 -10.52 12.80
N ALA A 17 -6.64 -10.29 13.78
CA ALA A 17 -6.85 -11.20 14.90
C ALA A 17 -7.30 -12.60 14.43
N LEU A 18 -8.28 -12.66 13.52
CA LEU A 18 -8.75 -13.91 12.93
C LEU A 18 -7.65 -14.60 12.13
N GLY A 19 -6.90 -13.86 11.32
CA GLY A 19 -5.78 -14.39 10.56
C GLY A 19 -4.73 -15.03 11.47
N LEU A 20 -4.35 -14.35 12.55
CA LEU A 20 -3.39 -14.87 13.52
C LEU A 20 -3.89 -16.18 14.17
N VAL A 21 -5.13 -16.20 14.65
CA VAL A 21 -5.71 -17.40 15.27
C VAL A 21 -5.76 -18.55 14.27
N ILE A 22 -6.27 -18.32 13.06
CA ILE A 22 -6.35 -19.36 12.02
C ILE A 22 -4.95 -19.87 11.68
N GLY A 23 -3.97 -19.00 11.49
CA GLY A 23 -2.61 -19.41 11.12
C GLY A 23 -1.87 -20.22 12.19
N LEU A 24 -2.13 -19.95 13.49
CA LEU A 24 -1.54 -20.70 14.60
C LEU A 24 -2.04 -22.15 14.68
N PHE A 25 -3.31 -22.39 14.34
CA PHE A 25 -3.93 -23.72 14.38
C PHE A 25 -4.08 -24.39 13.01
N ALA A 26 -3.66 -23.73 11.93
CA ALA A 26 -3.80 -24.25 10.57
C ALA A 26 -2.90 -25.46 10.33
N SER A 27 -3.47 -26.49 9.71
CA SER A 27 -2.71 -27.57 9.07
C SER A 27 -2.20 -27.14 7.70
N GLU A 28 -1.25 -27.91 7.16
CA GLU A 28 -0.63 -27.62 5.85
C GLU A 28 -1.64 -27.52 4.69
N PRO A 29 -2.67 -28.39 4.56
CA PRO A 29 -3.67 -28.24 3.50
C PRO A 29 -4.49 -26.95 3.64
N VAL A 30 -4.85 -26.58 4.87
CA VAL A 30 -5.65 -25.39 5.16
C VAL A 30 -4.87 -24.13 4.80
N ILE A 31 -3.59 -24.05 5.20
CA ILE A 31 -2.78 -22.88 4.89
C ILE A 31 -2.47 -22.78 3.39
N ASN A 32 -2.39 -23.89 2.67
CA ASN A 32 -2.19 -23.87 1.22
C ASN A 32 -3.39 -23.20 0.51
N VAL A 33 -4.61 -23.58 0.88
CA VAL A 33 -5.84 -22.95 0.35
C VAL A 33 -5.86 -21.46 0.70
N ILE A 34 -5.54 -21.09 1.94
CA ILE A 34 -5.46 -19.67 2.36
C ILE A 34 -4.39 -18.91 1.57
N ASN A 35 -3.23 -19.51 1.33
CA ASN A 35 -2.14 -18.91 0.55
C ASN A 35 -2.56 -18.68 -0.91
N THR A 36 -3.36 -19.60 -1.46
CA THR A 36 -3.94 -19.49 -2.81
C THR A 36 -4.96 -18.35 -2.88
N ILE A 37 -5.87 -18.27 -1.91
CA ILE A 37 -6.84 -17.16 -1.80
C ILE A 37 -6.09 -15.83 -1.67
N LYS A 38 -5.09 -15.75 -0.78
CA LYS A 38 -4.22 -14.58 -0.61
C LYS A 38 -3.61 -14.14 -1.94
N TYR A 39 -3.09 -15.09 -2.71
CA TYR A 39 -2.47 -14.82 -4.01
C TYR A 39 -3.48 -14.18 -4.97
N VAL A 40 -4.64 -14.80 -5.18
CA VAL A 40 -5.69 -14.29 -6.09
C VAL A 40 -6.21 -12.92 -5.65
N LEU A 41 -6.52 -12.74 -4.36
CA LEU A 41 -6.96 -11.45 -3.83
C LEU A 41 -5.89 -10.37 -4.01
N GLY A 42 -4.62 -10.72 -3.79
CA GLY A 42 -3.49 -9.82 -4.00
C GLY A 42 -3.39 -9.36 -5.45
N GLN A 43 -3.52 -10.28 -6.42
CA GLN A 43 -3.49 -9.95 -7.84
C GLN A 43 -4.57 -8.92 -8.22
N ILE A 44 -5.79 -9.08 -7.71
CA ILE A 44 -6.89 -8.12 -7.93
C ILE A 44 -6.54 -6.73 -7.38
N ILE A 45 -5.96 -6.67 -6.17
CA ILE A 45 -5.53 -5.40 -5.57
C ILE A 45 -4.44 -4.75 -6.41
N PHE A 46 -3.37 -5.49 -6.75
CA PHE A 46 -2.23 -4.96 -7.49
C PHE A 46 -2.58 -4.53 -8.92
N PHE A 47 -3.55 -5.19 -9.55
CA PHE A 47 -4.12 -4.77 -10.83
C PHE A 47 -4.81 -3.41 -10.74
N ALA A 48 -5.54 -3.16 -9.65
CA ALA A 48 -6.29 -1.92 -9.46
C ALA A 48 -5.40 -0.72 -9.04
N VAL A 49 -4.25 -0.95 -8.40
CA VAL A 49 -3.35 0.11 -7.91
C VAL A 49 -2.99 1.13 -9.02
N PRO A 50 -2.52 0.73 -10.22
CA PRO A 50 -2.28 1.65 -11.33
C PRO A 50 -3.50 2.48 -11.73
N LEU A 51 -4.69 1.87 -11.76
CA LEU A 51 -5.94 2.58 -12.09
C LEU A 51 -6.29 3.61 -11.03
N ILE A 52 -6.08 3.30 -9.76
CA ILE A 52 -6.27 4.22 -8.63
C ILE A 52 -5.35 5.43 -8.79
N ILE A 53 -4.08 5.21 -9.11
CA ILE A 53 -3.10 6.29 -9.32
C ILE A 53 -3.58 7.22 -10.44
N ILE A 54 -3.96 6.67 -11.60
CA ILE A 54 -4.46 7.46 -12.73
C ILE A 54 -5.75 8.18 -12.39
N GLY A 55 -6.70 7.46 -11.81
CA GLY A 55 -8.03 7.96 -11.49
C GLY A 55 -8.04 9.06 -10.43
N PHE A 56 -7.02 9.15 -9.57
CA PHE A 56 -6.95 10.21 -8.57
C PHE A 56 -5.96 11.33 -8.95
N ILE A 57 -4.79 11.00 -9.51
CA ILE A 57 -3.74 12.01 -9.75
C ILE A 57 -4.03 12.84 -11.00
N ALA A 58 -4.35 12.20 -12.13
CA ALA A 58 -4.58 12.90 -13.40
C ALA A 58 -5.70 13.95 -13.32
N PRO A 59 -6.92 13.64 -12.81
CA PRO A 59 -7.99 14.63 -12.69
C PRO A 59 -7.66 15.72 -11.68
N SER A 60 -6.97 15.40 -10.59
CA SER A 60 -6.56 16.41 -9.59
C SER A 60 -5.62 17.45 -10.18
N ILE A 61 -4.73 17.04 -11.09
CA ILE A 61 -3.83 17.95 -11.80
C ILE A 61 -4.56 18.70 -12.91
N ALA A 62 -5.44 18.03 -13.68
CA ALA A 62 -6.19 18.65 -14.77
C ALA A 62 -7.09 19.80 -14.30
N GLN A 63 -7.69 19.69 -13.11
CA GLN A 63 -8.55 20.71 -12.50
C GLN A 63 -7.77 21.93 -11.94
N LEU A 64 -6.43 21.92 -11.98
CA LEU A 64 -5.64 23.06 -11.55
C LEU A 64 -5.70 24.17 -12.61
N LYS A 65 -6.13 25.37 -12.19
CA LYS A 65 -6.11 26.57 -13.05
C LYS A 65 -4.72 26.82 -13.62
N SER A 66 -4.64 27.42 -14.81
CA SER A 66 -3.37 27.60 -15.57
C SER A 66 -2.19 28.16 -14.74
N ASN A 67 -2.42 29.13 -13.85
CA ASN A 67 -1.40 29.68 -12.94
C ASN A 67 -0.99 28.71 -11.79
N ALA A 68 -1.86 27.77 -11.41
CA ALA A 68 -1.58 26.75 -10.41
C ALA A 68 -0.66 25.64 -10.95
N SER A 69 -0.50 25.48 -12.26
CA SER A 69 0.47 24.53 -12.84
C SER A 69 1.93 24.86 -12.48
N LYS A 70 2.29 26.16 -12.45
CA LYS A 70 3.61 26.61 -11.98
C LYS A 70 3.80 26.37 -10.49
N LEU A 71 2.77 26.67 -9.69
CA LEU A 71 2.76 26.41 -8.25
C LEU A 71 2.88 24.91 -7.95
N LEU A 72 2.21 24.06 -8.72
CA LEU A 72 2.34 22.61 -8.64
C LEU A 72 3.78 22.17 -8.93
N GLY A 73 4.42 22.73 -9.96
CA GLY A 73 5.83 22.45 -10.26
C GLY A 73 6.76 22.75 -9.08
N TYR A 74 6.61 23.92 -8.45
CA TYR A 74 7.39 24.28 -7.26
C TYR A 74 7.06 23.39 -6.06
N ALA A 75 5.78 23.09 -5.82
CA ALA A 75 5.36 22.20 -4.74
C ALA A 75 5.90 20.77 -4.93
N LEU A 76 5.88 20.25 -6.16
CA LEU A 76 6.45 18.96 -6.52
C LEU A 76 7.96 18.95 -6.27
N LEU A 77 8.69 19.95 -6.75
CA LEU A 77 10.13 20.06 -6.52
C LEU A 77 10.47 20.14 -5.04
N ALA A 78 9.77 20.99 -4.28
CA ALA A 78 9.96 21.11 -2.84
C ALA A 78 9.65 19.79 -2.11
N SER A 79 8.54 19.12 -2.47
CA SER A 79 8.17 17.82 -1.89
C SER A 79 9.16 16.72 -2.24
N TYR A 80 9.75 16.75 -3.44
CA TYR A 80 10.72 15.76 -3.90
C TYR A 80 12.07 15.96 -3.20
N LEU A 81 12.54 17.21 -3.08
CA LEU A 81 13.75 17.54 -2.31
C LEU A 81 13.58 17.18 -0.83
N SER A 82 12.41 17.47 -0.25
CA SER A 82 12.05 17.03 1.10
C SER A 82 12.06 15.50 1.22
N SER A 83 11.48 14.78 0.25
CA SER A 83 11.47 13.31 0.26
C SER A 83 12.87 12.71 0.15
N ILE A 84 13.75 13.30 -0.67
CA ILE A 84 15.16 12.91 -0.76
C ILE A 84 15.87 13.15 0.58
N GLY A 85 15.67 14.32 1.19
CA GLY A 85 16.24 14.63 2.50
C GLY A 85 15.78 13.65 3.59
N ALA A 86 14.48 13.34 3.62
CA ALA A 86 13.89 12.35 4.52
C ALA A 86 14.50 10.97 4.29
N ALA A 87 14.71 10.59 3.02
CA ALA A 87 15.33 9.32 2.66
C ALA A 87 16.78 9.24 3.15
N PHE A 88 17.58 10.31 3.02
CA PHE A 88 18.93 10.36 3.57
C PHE A 88 18.93 10.24 5.10
N MET A 89 18.06 10.99 5.77
CA MET A 89 17.90 10.91 7.22
C MET A 89 17.52 9.49 7.66
N SER A 90 16.50 8.89 7.02
CA SER A 90 16.05 7.53 7.31
C SER A 90 17.12 6.49 7.03
N THR A 91 17.93 6.69 6.00
CA THR A 91 19.05 5.80 5.64
C THR A 91 20.13 5.87 6.71
N PHE A 92 20.55 7.06 7.12
CA PHE A 92 21.54 7.26 8.17
C PHE A 92 21.05 6.69 9.52
N ALA A 93 19.81 7.02 9.90
CA ALA A 93 19.20 6.49 11.12
C ALA A 93 19.08 4.96 11.07
N GLY A 94 18.70 4.40 9.92
CA GLY A 94 18.62 2.95 9.70
C GLY A 94 19.97 2.27 9.93
N TYR A 95 21.04 2.74 9.29
CA TYR A 95 22.38 2.18 9.45
C TYR A 95 22.95 2.38 10.87
N ALA A 96 22.59 3.46 11.57
CA ALA A 96 23.08 3.71 12.92
C ALA A 96 22.30 2.94 14.02
N ILE A 97 21.00 2.73 13.83
CA ILE A 97 20.09 2.18 14.86
C ILE A 97 19.85 0.68 14.65
N ILE A 98 19.58 0.22 13.44
CA ILE A 98 19.15 -1.17 13.17
C ILE A 98 20.19 -2.21 13.63
N PRO A 99 21.51 -2.03 13.40
CA PRO A 99 22.51 -3.00 13.87
C PRO A 99 22.53 -3.16 15.39
N LYS A 100 22.11 -2.13 16.14
CA LYS A 100 22.10 -2.13 17.61
C LYS A 100 20.86 -2.83 18.20
N LEU A 101 19.88 -3.18 17.37
CA LEU A 101 18.64 -3.81 17.83
C LEU A 101 18.77 -5.33 18.10
N ASN A 102 19.95 -5.93 17.89
CA ASN A 102 20.23 -7.36 18.05
C ASN A 102 19.10 -8.23 17.46
N ILE A 103 18.79 -7.99 16.20
CA ILE A 103 17.78 -8.77 15.47
C ILE A 103 18.36 -10.16 15.27
N VAL A 104 17.90 -11.12 16.06
CA VAL A 104 18.26 -12.53 15.90
C VAL A 104 17.68 -13.00 14.58
N ASN A 105 18.53 -13.15 13.56
CA ASN A 105 18.15 -13.70 12.25
C ASN A 105 17.96 -15.22 12.36
N ASN A 106 17.04 -15.68 13.19
CA ASN A 106 16.72 -17.11 13.28
C ASN A 106 15.68 -17.48 12.23
N THR A 107 16.10 -17.59 10.98
CA THR A 107 15.27 -18.12 9.88
C THR A 107 15.25 -19.66 9.87
N GLU A 108 16.12 -20.32 10.63
CA GLU A 108 16.34 -21.77 10.62
C GLU A 108 15.17 -22.60 11.22
N GLY A 109 14.12 -21.96 11.74
CA GLY A 109 12.92 -22.64 12.27
C GLY A 109 11.61 -22.29 11.58
N LEU A 110 11.63 -21.45 10.53
CA LEU A 110 10.39 -21.01 9.87
C LEU A 110 9.83 -22.11 8.98
N LYS A 111 8.54 -22.44 9.15
CA LYS A 111 7.86 -23.37 8.24
C LYS A 111 7.84 -22.77 6.83
N LYS A 112 8.22 -23.55 5.82
CA LYS A 112 8.02 -23.16 4.43
C LYS A 112 6.53 -23.16 4.11
N LEU A 113 6.10 -22.17 3.33
CA LEU A 113 4.73 -22.19 2.79
C LEU A 113 4.66 -23.26 1.70
N PRO A 114 3.60 -24.06 1.67
CA PRO A 114 3.37 -25.00 0.59
C PRO A 114 3.15 -24.24 -0.74
N GLU A 115 3.50 -24.89 -1.85
CA GLU A 115 3.27 -24.33 -3.17
C GLU A 115 1.78 -24.13 -3.44
N ILE A 116 1.47 -22.98 -4.03
CA ILE A 116 0.11 -22.55 -4.35
C ILE A 116 -0.51 -23.54 -5.34
N ILE A 117 -1.71 -24.05 -5.01
CA ILE A 117 -2.44 -25.06 -5.81
C ILE A 117 -2.99 -24.47 -7.12
N PHE A 118 -3.36 -23.18 -7.10
CA PHE A 118 -3.95 -22.50 -8.24
C PHE A 118 -3.31 -21.12 -8.47
N LYS A 119 -2.72 -20.94 -9.64
CA LYS A 119 -2.06 -19.69 -10.05
C LYS A 119 -2.92 -18.98 -11.07
N LEU A 120 -3.75 -18.05 -10.60
CA LEU A 120 -4.41 -17.08 -11.47
C LEU A 120 -3.51 -15.87 -11.63
N GLU A 121 -2.88 -15.74 -12.79
CA GLU A 121 -2.03 -14.60 -13.10
C GLU A 121 -2.88 -13.47 -13.67
N ILE A 122 -3.06 -12.40 -12.88
CA ILE A 122 -3.68 -11.15 -13.32
C ILE A 122 -2.58 -10.09 -13.28
N PRO A 123 -1.77 -9.96 -14.34
CA PRO A 123 -0.66 -9.02 -14.33
C PRO A 123 -1.19 -7.59 -14.17
N PRO A 124 -0.47 -6.71 -13.45
CA PRO A 124 -0.87 -5.31 -13.33
C PRO A 124 -0.89 -4.65 -14.72
N ILE A 125 -1.85 -3.75 -14.94
CA ILE A 125 -2.01 -3.06 -16.24
C ILE A 125 -0.72 -2.36 -16.67
N MET A 126 -0.01 -1.77 -15.70
CA MET A 126 1.30 -1.17 -15.88
C MET A 126 2.02 -1.07 -14.53
N PRO A 127 3.35 -0.87 -14.52
CA PRO A 127 4.09 -0.58 -13.28
C PRO A 127 3.57 0.69 -12.58
N VAL A 128 3.64 0.71 -11.25
CA VAL A 128 3.22 1.84 -10.39
C VAL A 128 3.88 3.15 -10.83
N MET A 129 5.17 3.12 -11.13
CA MET A 129 5.91 4.31 -11.59
C MET A 129 5.42 4.81 -12.94
N SER A 130 5.13 3.91 -13.88
CA SER A 130 4.57 4.27 -15.18
C SER A 130 3.20 4.94 -15.03
N ALA A 131 2.33 4.40 -14.17
CA ALA A 131 1.04 4.99 -13.86
C ALA A 131 1.18 6.40 -13.29
N LEU A 132 2.11 6.61 -12.35
CA LEU A 132 2.37 7.92 -11.75
C LEU A 132 2.81 8.95 -12.81
N PHE A 133 3.83 8.63 -13.61
CA PHE A 133 4.31 9.53 -14.64
C PHE A 133 3.22 9.81 -15.69
N PHE A 134 2.53 8.77 -16.17
CA PHE A 134 1.42 8.91 -17.10
C PHE A 134 0.35 9.88 -16.56
N SER A 135 -0.02 9.73 -15.29
CA SER A 135 -1.02 10.59 -14.63
C SER A 135 -0.60 12.05 -14.60
N ILE A 136 0.67 12.31 -14.29
CA ILE A 136 1.23 13.67 -14.25
C ILE A 136 1.24 14.29 -15.66
N PHE A 137 1.74 13.56 -16.66
CA PHE A 137 1.81 14.07 -18.03
C PHE A 137 0.42 14.34 -18.61
N VAL A 138 -0.52 13.42 -18.47
CA VAL A 138 -1.90 13.59 -18.98
C VAL A 138 -2.62 14.71 -18.24
N GLY A 139 -2.48 14.78 -16.91
CA GLY A 139 -3.07 15.86 -16.11
C GLY A 139 -2.54 17.24 -16.50
N LEU A 140 -1.21 17.39 -16.60
CA LEU A 140 -0.57 18.66 -16.99
C LEU A 140 -0.93 19.05 -18.42
N ALA A 141 -0.87 18.11 -19.37
CA ALA A 141 -1.21 18.38 -20.76
C ALA A 141 -2.68 18.81 -20.91
N THR A 142 -3.60 18.20 -20.15
CA THR A 142 -5.01 18.59 -20.11
C THR A 142 -5.17 20.02 -19.60
N ALA A 143 -4.49 20.38 -18.51
CA ALA A 143 -4.54 21.73 -17.93
C ALA A 143 -3.90 22.79 -18.86
N TRP A 144 -2.81 22.46 -19.55
CA TRP A 144 -2.14 23.39 -20.47
C TRP A 144 -2.91 23.62 -21.77
N THR A 145 -3.57 22.58 -22.27
CA THR A 145 -4.38 22.67 -23.50
C THR A 145 -5.77 23.26 -23.25
N GLY A 146 -6.23 23.31 -21.99
CA GLY A 146 -7.59 23.76 -21.66
C GLY A 146 -8.66 22.82 -22.21
N SER A 147 -8.36 21.52 -22.34
CA SER A 147 -9.29 20.54 -22.90
C SER A 147 -10.40 20.18 -21.91
N GLU A 148 -11.50 20.93 -21.95
CA GLU A 148 -12.65 20.72 -21.06
C GLU A 148 -13.26 19.31 -21.17
N LEU A 149 -13.27 18.72 -22.37
CA LEU A 149 -13.80 17.37 -22.58
C LEU A 149 -12.91 16.31 -21.90
N THR A 150 -11.58 16.44 -22.04
CA THR A 150 -10.63 15.53 -21.40
C THR A 150 -10.66 15.70 -19.88
N GLU A 151 -10.78 16.92 -19.38
CA GLU A 151 -10.92 17.17 -17.94
C GLU A 151 -12.16 16.49 -17.37
N LYS A 152 -13.34 16.66 -18.00
CA LYS A 152 -14.58 15.99 -17.59
C LYS A 152 -14.44 14.46 -17.64
N LEU A 153 -13.82 13.92 -18.69
CA LEU A 153 -13.55 12.48 -18.81
C LEU A 153 -12.69 11.97 -17.65
N LEU A 154 -11.63 12.70 -17.27
CA LEU A 154 -10.78 12.32 -16.14
C LEU A 154 -11.54 12.33 -14.81
N VAL A 155 -12.44 13.30 -14.60
CA VAL A 155 -13.30 13.36 -13.42
C VAL A 155 -14.32 12.22 -13.39
N GLU A 156 -14.93 11.87 -14.53
CA GLU A 156 -15.80 10.71 -14.62
C GLU A 156 -15.03 9.41 -14.36
N PHE A 157 -13.82 9.30 -14.91
CA PHE A 157 -12.93 8.18 -14.65
C PHE A 157 -12.55 8.06 -13.17
N GLN A 158 -12.30 9.18 -12.48
CA GLN A 158 -12.12 9.20 -11.02
C GLN A 158 -13.29 8.56 -10.28
N ASN A 159 -14.52 8.92 -10.66
CA ASN A 159 -15.73 8.39 -10.02
C ASN A 159 -15.88 6.88 -10.27
N ILE A 160 -15.58 6.41 -11.49
CA ILE A 160 -15.57 4.98 -11.83
C ILE A 160 -14.55 4.24 -10.95
N VAL A 161 -13.34 4.78 -10.83
CA VAL A 161 -12.27 4.20 -10.01
C VAL A 161 -12.64 4.21 -8.53
N LEU A 162 -13.26 5.26 -8.03
CA LEU A 162 -13.77 5.36 -6.66
C LEU A 162 -14.82 4.27 -6.37
N GLU A 163 -15.70 3.99 -7.32
CA GLU A 163 -16.68 2.89 -7.21
C GLU A 163 -16.00 1.51 -7.20
N ILE A 164 -14.96 1.30 -8.03
CA ILE A 164 -14.15 0.08 -7.99
C ILE A 164 -13.50 -0.09 -6.62
N VAL A 165 -12.91 0.99 -6.07
CA VAL A 165 -12.30 0.96 -4.74
C VAL A 165 -13.34 0.59 -3.67
N ASN A 166 -14.50 1.23 -3.68
CA ASN A 166 -15.52 1.03 -2.65
C ASN A 166 -16.19 -0.34 -2.72
N LYS A 167 -16.48 -0.85 -3.92
CA LYS A 167 -17.26 -2.09 -4.12
C LYS A 167 -16.38 -3.33 -4.24
N VAL A 168 -15.15 -3.20 -4.72
CA VAL A 168 -14.25 -4.33 -4.97
C VAL A 168 -13.10 -4.33 -3.97
N ILE A 169 -12.33 -3.25 -3.90
CA ILE A 169 -11.07 -3.23 -3.15
C ILE A 169 -11.30 -3.22 -1.64
N ILE A 170 -12.13 -2.31 -1.12
CA ILE A 170 -12.41 -2.19 0.32
C ILE A 170 -12.94 -3.49 0.93
N PRO A 171 -13.87 -4.24 0.29
CA PRO A 171 -14.30 -5.56 0.78
C PRO A 171 -13.21 -6.65 0.71
N ILE A 172 -12.35 -6.62 -0.31
CA ILE A 172 -11.27 -7.60 -0.49
C ILE A 172 -10.14 -7.41 0.53
N ILE A 173 -9.81 -6.16 0.87
CA ILE A 173 -8.67 -5.85 1.75
C ILE A 173 -8.72 -6.65 3.06
N PRO A 174 -9.80 -6.66 3.86
CA PRO A 174 -9.85 -7.45 5.09
C PRO A 174 -9.58 -8.94 4.90
N LEU A 175 -10.08 -9.54 3.81
CA LEU A 175 -9.84 -10.96 3.51
C LEU A 175 -8.37 -11.20 3.14
N PHE A 176 -7.79 -10.32 2.33
CA PHE A 176 -6.38 -10.36 1.98
C PHE A 176 -5.48 -10.18 3.21
N THR A 177 -5.83 -9.23 4.10
CA THR A 177 -5.15 -9.01 5.38
C THR A 177 -5.21 -10.24 6.26
N ALA A 178 -6.40 -10.81 6.50
CA ALA A 178 -6.55 -12.03 7.30
C ALA A 178 -5.71 -13.19 6.76
N SER A 179 -5.77 -13.42 5.44
CA SER A 179 -5.00 -14.48 4.78
C SER A 179 -3.49 -14.25 4.88
N THR A 180 -3.04 -13.00 4.77
CA THR A 180 -1.63 -12.62 4.94
C THR A 180 -1.15 -12.93 6.34
N PHE A 181 -1.87 -12.46 7.37
CA PHE A 181 -1.51 -12.71 8.76
C PHE A 181 -1.62 -14.19 9.15
N ALA A 182 -2.54 -14.95 8.56
CA ALA A 182 -2.58 -16.41 8.71
C ALA A 182 -1.33 -17.08 8.15
N THR A 183 -0.88 -16.68 6.94
CA THR A 183 0.37 -17.22 6.36
C THR A 183 1.59 -16.87 7.21
N LEU A 184 1.69 -15.64 7.71
CA LEU A 184 2.80 -15.23 8.57
C LEU A 184 2.79 -15.94 9.94
N ALA A 185 1.61 -16.18 10.52
CA ALA A 185 1.46 -16.92 11.77
C ALA A 185 1.81 -18.40 11.60
N TYR A 186 1.37 -19.05 10.51
CA TYR A 186 1.71 -20.45 10.21
C TYR A 186 3.23 -20.66 10.05
N GLN A 187 3.92 -19.72 9.40
CA GLN A 187 5.37 -19.77 9.23
C GLN A 187 6.13 -19.67 10.55
N GLY A 188 5.50 -19.21 11.63
CA GLY A 188 6.17 -18.83 12.88
C GLY A 188 6.87 -17.46 12.78
N SER A 189 6.74 -16.77 11.65
CA SER A 189 7.36 -15.48 11.40
C SER A 189 6.79 -14.38 12.30
N ILE A 190 5.55 -14.52 12.80
CA ILE A 190 4.96 -13.48 13.64
C ILE A 190 5.68 -13.30 14.97
N THR A 191 6.11 -14.39 15.64
CA THR A 191 6.73 -14.29 16.97
C THR A 191 8.13 -13.70 16.90
N THR A 192 8.83 -13.91 15.78
CA THR A 192 10.17 -13.38 15.52
C THR A 192 10.13 -11.98 14.88
N LEU A 193 9.23 -11.73 13.94
CA LEU A 193 9.17 -10.46 13.20
C LEU A 193 8.33 -9.39 13.90
N LEU A 194 7.26 -9.74 14.61
CA LEU A 194 6.36 -8.73 15.19
C LEU A 194 7.08 -7.80 16.19
N PRO A 195 7.94 -8.27 17.12
CA PRO A 195 8.67 -7.37 18.01
C PRO A 195 9.63 -6.45 17.27
N VAL A 196 10.28 -6.94 16.22
CA VAL A 196 11.19 -6.16 15.36
C VAL A 196 10.40 -5.11 14.58
N PHE A 197 9.25 -5.50 14.04
CA PHE A 197 8.35 -4.63 13.29
C PHE A 197 7.80 -3.50 14.17
N ILE A 198 7.40 -3.78 15.42
CA ILE A 198 6.95 -2.76 16.36
C ILE A 198 8.08 -1.77 16.68
N LYS A 199 9.30 -2.26 16.95
CA LYS A 199 10.47 -1.39 17.18
C LYS A 199 10.75 -0.50 15.96
N ALA A 200 10.68 -1.07 14.76
CA ALA A 200 10.85 -0.34 13.52
C ALA A 200 9.77 0.74 13.34
N ILE A 201 8.49 0.44 13.62
CA ILE A 201 7.40 1.43 13.59
C ILE A 201 7.70 2.60 14.52
N VAL A 202 8.11 2.33 15.77
CA VAL A 202 8.43 3.40 16.73
C VAL A 202 9.57 4.28 16.21
N ILE A 203 10.63 3.68 15.66
CA ILE A 203 11.75 4.42 15.06
C ILE A 203 11.27 5.29 13.90
N VAL A 204 10.43 4.73 13.01
CA VAL A 204 9.86 5.47 11.87
C VAL A 204 8.99 6.62 12.35
N LEU A 205 8.15 6.42 13.37
CA LEU A 205 7.32 7.49 13.93
C LEU A 205 8.17 8.62 14.52
N ILE A 206 9.21 8.29 15.29
CA ILE A 206 10.16 9.28 15.83
C ILE A 206 10.86 10.03 14.68
N GLY A 207 11.36 9.29 13.68
CA GLY A 207 12.00 9.88 12.51
C GLY A 207 11.05 10.80 11.74
N HIS A 208 9.77 10.44 11.63
CA HIS A 208 8.75 11.25 11.00
C HIS A 208 8.51 12.56 11.77
N PHE A 209 8.39 12.51 13.10
CA PHE A 209 8.24 13.72 13.92
C PHE A 209 9.48 14.63 13.85
N ILE A 210 10.68 14.07 13.83
CA ILE A 210 11.92 14.84 13.64
C ILE A 210 11.92 15.53 12.27
N TRP A 211 11.57 14.80 11.21
CA TRP A 211 11.53 15.37 9.85
C TRP A 211 10.50 16.49 9.73
N ILE A 212 9.31 16.32 10.32
CA ILE A 212 8.27 17.37 10.37
C ILE A 212 8.77 18.60 11.14
N ALA A 213 9.57 18.43 12.19
CA ALA A 213 10.10 19.56 12.95
C ALA A 213 11.22 20.34 12.22
N VAL A 214 11.86 19.72 11.23
CA VAL A 214 12.93 20.31 10.41
C VAL A 214 12.38 21.05 9.18
N LEU A 215 11.16 20.71 8.75
CA LEU A 215 10.47 21.30 7.60
C LEU A 215 9.58 22.48 7.98
#